data_AF-A0A1M5Q947-F1
#
_entry.id   AF-A0A1M5Q947-F1
#
_cell.length_a   1.000
_cell.length_b   1.000
_cell.length_c   1.000
_cell.angle_alpha   90.00
_cell.angle_beta   90.00
_cell.angle_gamma   90.00
#
_symmetry.space_group_name_H-M   'P 1'
#
loop_
_entity.id
_entity.type
_entity.pdbx_description
1 polymer ?
#
loop_
_entity_poly.entity_id
_entity_poly.type
_entity_poly.pdbx_seq_one_letter_code
_entity_poly.pdbx_strand_id
1 'polypeptide(L)'
;MEDTKKTLYIPVGIKTRPEYFDGFGKTELRQSTLICLLGGGMDLLAFLFTQNISVCVLAMFVIIAGSVMMSTKDQTNLSAVDQVKNMIHFARSQKNYPYVALDEWKSR
;
A
#
# COMPACT_ATOMS: atom_id res chain seq x y z
N MET A 1 -45.20 -20.61 -4.32
CA MET A 1 -44.40 -20.18 -3.14
C MET A 1 -43.07 -19.74 -3.70
N GLU A 2 -42.85 -18.42 -3.77
CA GLU A 2 -41.63 -17.87 -4.35
C GLU A 2 -40.46 -18.10 -3.38
N ASP A 3 -39.50 -18.92 -3.78
CA ASP A 3 -38.22 -19.08 -3.09
C ASP A 3 -37.42 -17.78 -3.21
N THR A 4 -37.72 -16.84 -2.31
CA THR A 4 -36.93 -15.63 -2.10
C THR A 4 -35.56 -16.06 -1.58
N LYS A 5 -34.63 -16.21 -2.52
CA LYS A 5 -33.20 -16.45 -2.30
C LYS A 5 -32.71 -15.42 -1.29
N LYS A 6 -32.62 -15.80 -0.01
CA LYS A 6 -32.05 -14.97 1.06
C LYS A 6 -30.60 -14.70 0.73
N THR A 7 -30.34 -13.60 0.01
CA THR A 7 -28.98 -13.12 -0.20
C THR A 7 -28.47 -12.64 1.14
N LEU A 8 -27.53 -13.39 1.73
CA LEU A 8 -26.85 -13.00 2.95
C LEU A 8 -26.09 -11.70 2.68
N TYR A 9 -26.63 -10.58 3.14
CA TYR A 9 -25.93 -9.30 3.09
C TYR A 9 -24.82 -9.33 4.13
N ILE A 10 -23.58 -9.45 3.67
CA ILE A 10 -22.41 -9.23 4.51
C ILE A 10 -22.10 -7.73 4.40
N PRO A 11 -22.34 -6.93 5.45
CA PRO A 11 -22.00 -5.52 5.42
C PRO A 11 -20.49 -5.35 5.22
N VAL A 12 -20.13 -4.69 4.13
CA VAL A 12 -18.77 -4.20 3.88
C VAL A 12 -18.56 -2.92 4.70
N GLY A 13 -17.42 -2.82 5.39
CA GLY A 13 -17.06 -1.62 6.15
C GLY A 13 -17.43 -1.65 7.64
N ILE A 14 -17.64 -2.82 8.25
CA ILE A 14 -17.70 -2.88 9.72
C ILE A 14 -16.32 -2.51 10.28
N LYS A 15 -16.26 -1.40 11.01
CA LYS A 15 -15.07 -0.96 11.76
C LYS A 15 -14.87 -1.92 12.93
N THR A 16 -14.00 -2.90 12.75
CA THR A 16 -13.73 -3.94 13.76
C THR A 16 -12.73 -3.47 14.82
N ARG A 17 -12.01 -2.37 14.58
CA ARG A 17 -10.96 -1.86 15.47
C ARG A 17 -11.21 -0.39 15.83
N PRO A 18 -10.76 0.06 17.02
CA PRO A 18 -10.77 1.48 17.35
C PRO A 18 -9.76 2.22 16.46
N GLU A 19 -10.27 3.16 15.68
CA GLU A 19 -9.51 4.04 14.78
C GLU A 19 -9.58 5.48 15.29
N TYR A 20 -8.54 6.28 15.03
CA TYR A 20 -8.52 7.70 15.40
C TYR A 20 -9.38 8.53 14.46
N PHE A 21 -9.28 8.23 13.17
CA PHE A 21 -10.14 8.69 12.08
C PHE A 21 -10.27 7.56 11.07
N ASP A 22 -11.22 7.66 10.15
CA ASP A 22 -11.56 6.56 9.24
C ASP A 22 -10.32 5.99 8.53
N GLY A 23 -10.10 4.68 8.65
CA GLY A 23 -8.98 4.00 8.02
C GLY A 23 -7.61 4.25 8.65
N PHE A 24 -7.53 4.93 9.81
CA PHE A 24 -6.26 5.22 10.49
C PHE A 24 -6.29 4.79 11.97
N GLY A 25 -5.65 3.66 12.24
CA GLY A 25 -5.53 3.06 13.57
C GLY A 25 -4.13 3.12 14.16
N LYS A 26 -3.93 2.42 15.28
CA LYS A 26 -2.64 2.32 15.98
C LYS A 26 -1.53 1.67 15.13
N THR A 27 -1.88 0.75 14.25
CA THR A 27 -0.93 0.09 13.33
C THR A 27 -0.39 1.10 12.31
N GLU A 28 -1.29 1.87 11.72
CA GLU A 28 -0.97 2.88 10.71
C GLU A 28 -0.17 4.03 11.31
N LEU A 29 -0.45 4.43 12.55
CA LEU A 29 0.38 5.39 13.28
C LEU A 29 1.84 4.94 13.42
N ARG A 30 2.06 3.66 13.77
CA ARG A 30 3.43 3.14 13.89
C ARG A 30 4.14 3.13 12.55
N GLN A 31 3.42 2.77 11.49
CA GLN A 31 3.94 2.77 10.12
C GLN A 31 4.28 4.18 9.63
N SER A 32 3.38 5.15 9.79
CA SER A 32 3.63 6.54 9.40
C SER A 32 4.75 7.18 10.21
N THR A 33 4.87 6.87 11.51
CA THR A 33 5.97 7.34 12.35
C THR A 33 7.32 6.82 11.87
N LEU A 34 7.40 5.54 11.48
CA LEU A 34 8.63 4.96 10.93
C LEU A 34 9.01 5.61 9.59
N ILE A 35 8.04 5.84 8.70
CA ILE A 35 8.26 6.53 7.42
C ILE A 35 8.73 7.97 7.67
N CYS A 36 8.13 8.67 8.61
CA CYS A 36 8.50 10.04 8.96
C CYS A 36 9.91 10.12 9.56
N LEU A 37 10.32 9.17 10.40
CA LEU A 37 11.69 9.11 10.94
C LEU A 37 12.73 8.89 9.84
N LEU A 38 12.47 7.95 8.94
CA LEU A 38 13.37 7.68 7.82
C LEU A 38 13.41 8.86 6.84
N GLY A 39 12.24 9.44 6.53
CA GLY A 39 12.12 10.61 5.67
C GLY A 39 12.82 11.84 6.26
N GLY A 40 12.65 12.10 7.56
CA GLY A 40 13.34 13.19 8.24
C GLY A 40 14.86 13.00 8.25
N GLY A 41 15.35 11.77 8.40
CA GLY A 41 16.78 11.46 8.23
C GLY A 41 17.28 11.77 6.81
N MET A 42 16.51 11.42 5.78
CA MET A 42 16.83 11.75 4.39
C MET A 42 16.76 13.26 4.11
N ASP A 43 15.81 13.96 4.72
CA ASP A 43 15.66 15.41 4.58
C ASP A 43 16.84 16.17 5.18
N LEU A 44 17.33 15.76 6.35
CA LEU A 44 18.55 16.31 6.94
C LEU A 44 19.77 16.08 6.04
N LEU A 45 19.88 14.90 5.41
CA LEU A 45 20.92 14.64 4.42
C LEU A 45 20.78 15.56 3.20
N ALA A 46 19.56 15.75 2.69
CA ALA A 46 19.30 16.66 1.58
C ALA A 46 19.62 18.13 1.93
N PHE A 47 19.37 18.55 3.17
CA PHE A 47 19.71 19.87 3.68
C PHE A 47 21.22 20.12 3.67
N LEU A 48 22.06 19.12 3.98
CA LEU A 48 23.52 19.26 3.91
C LEU A 48 24.02 19.62 2.51
N PHE A 49 23.35 19.13 1.46
CA PHE A 49 23.70 19.43 0.07
C PHE A 49 23.11 20.75 -0.44
N THR A 50 21.86 21.04 -0.10
CA THR A 50 21.17 22.24 -0.63
C THR A 50 21.43 23.51 0.18
N GLN A 51 21.78 23.39 1.47
CA GLN A 51 21.98 24.49 2.43
C GLN A 51 20.82 25.51 2.49
N ASN A 52 19.64 25.14 2.00
CA ASN A 52 18.46 26.01 1.91
C ASN A 52 17.41 25.57 2.94
N ILE A 53 17.22 26.40 3.96
CA ILE A 53 16.30 26.11 5.07
C ILE A 53 14.85 25.98 4.58
N SER A 54 14.43 26.84 3.65
CA SER A 54 13.06 26.82 3.12
C SER A 54 12.71 25.49 2.43
N VAL A 55 13.67 24.88 1.73
CA VAL A 55 13.47 23.60 1.04
C VAL A 55 13.31 22.46 2.05
N CYS A 56 14.15 22.44 3.10
CA CYS A 56 14.06 21.46 4.17
C CYS A 56 12.71 21.53 4.91
N VAL A 57 12.25 22.73 5.28
CA VAL A 57 10.95 22.88 5.96
C VAL A 57 9.79 22.40 5.08
N LEU A 58 9.80 22.73 3.79
CA LEU A 58 8.78 22.26 2.85
C LEU A 58 8.81 20.74 2.68
N ALA A 59 10.00 20.17 2.50
CA ALA A 59 10.18 18.74 2.36
C ALA A 59 9.69 17.99 3.61
N MET A 60 10.00 18.49 4.82
CA MET A 60 9.53 17.90 6.06
C MET A 60 7.99 17.90 6.16
N PHE A 61 7.32 18.99 5.78
CA PHE A 61 5.85 19.02 5.75
C PHE A 61 5.27 18.01 4.76
N VAL A 62 5.86 17.89 3.58
CA VAL A 62 5.44 16.93 2.55
C VAL A 62 5.62 15.50 3.05
N ILE A 63 6.74 15.20 3.72
CA ILE A 63 7.01 13.87 4.30
C ILE A 63 5.96 13.52 5.36
N ILE A 64 5.64 14.45 6.27
CA ILE A 64 4.63 14.20 7.32
C ILE A 64 3.26 13.96 6.68
N ALA A 65 2.79 14.87 5.82
CA ALA A 65 1.48 14.76 5.18
C ALA A 65 1.39 13.50 4.29
N GLY A 66 2.44 13.24 3.49
CA GLY A 66 2.54 12.07 2.63
C GLY A 66 2.55 10.76 3.42
N SER A 67 3.27 10.70 4.55
CA SER A 67 3.33 9.49 5.40
C SER A 67 1.96 9.11 5.97
N VAL A 68 1.16 10.11 6.37
CA VAL A 68 -0.19 9.91 6.90
C VAL A 68 -1.11 9.47 5.76
N MET A 69 -1.14 10.22 4.65
CA MET A 69 -1.98 9.92 3.49
C MET A 69 -1.70 8.52 2.91
N MET A 70 -0.44 8.11 2.83
CA MET A 70 -0.06 6.80 2.30
C MET A 70 -0.47 5.63 3.22
N SER A 71 -0.55 5.89 4.53
CA SER A 71 -0.89 4.88 5.54
C SER A 71 -2.39 4.83 5.83
N THR A 72 -3.17 5.86 5.44
CA THR A 72 -4.63 5.84 5.56
C THR A 72 -5.22 4.80 4.61
N LYS A 73 -6.11 3.97 5.15
CA LYS A 73 -6.84 2.97 4.36
C LYS A 73 -8.05 3.60 3.68
N ASP A 74 -8.25 3.22 2.42
CA ASP A 74 -9.43 3.61 1.65
C ASP A 74 -10.65 2.71 1.99
N GLN A 75 -11.80 2.95 1.37
CA GLN A 75 -13.04 2.17 1.53
C GLN A 75 -12.84 0.66 1.30
N THR A 76 -11.83 0.31 0.51
CA THR A 76 -11.43 -1.08 0.22
C THR A 76 -10.57 -1.72 1.32
N ASN A 77 -10.32 -1.03 2.44
CA ASN A 77 -9.44 -1.43 3.54
C ASN A 77 -7.96 -1.64 3.13
N LEU A 78 -7.55 -1.12 1.97
CA LEU A 78 -6.18 -1.17 1.49
C LEU A 78 -5.53 0.21 1.61
N SER A 79 -4.31 0.26 2.14
CA SER A 79 -3.47 1.46 2.10
C SER A 79 -2.64 1.48 0.81
N ALA A 80 -2.09 2.64 0.45
CA ALA A 80 -1.18 2.73 -0.69
C ALA A 80 0.09 1.88 -0.47
N VAL A 81 0.56 1.76 0.78
CA VAL A 81 1.68 0.88 1.12
C VAL A 81 1.36 -0.60 0.84
N ASP A 82 0.13 -1.02 1.16
CA ASP A 82 -0.31 -2.40 0.88
C ASP A 82 -0.40 -2.69 -0.61
N GLN A 83 -0.87 -1.71 -1.39
CA GLN A 83 -0.92 -1.83 -2.85
C GLN A 83 0.48 -2.00 -3.46
N VAL A 84 1.45 -1.19 -3.02
CA VAL A 84 2.85 -1.32 -3.44
C VAL A 84 3.42 -2.69 -3.07
N LYS A 85 3.16 -3.18 -1.85
CA LYS A 85 3.58 -4.51 -1.41
C LYS A 85 2.99 -5.62 -2.27
N ASN A 86 1.71 -5.53 -2.61
CA ASN A 86 1.04 -6.48 -3.48
C ASN A 86 1.62 -6.47 -4.90
N MET A 87 1.97 -5.29 -5.42
CA MET A 87 2.61 -5.16 -6.73
C MET A 87 4.00 -5.80 -6.74
N ILE A 88 4.81 -5.60 -5.69
CA ILE A 88 6.11 -6.26 -5.55
C ILE A 88 5.94 -7.78 -5.47
N HIS A 89 4.94 -8.26 -4.71
CA HIS A 89 4.65 -9.68 -4.63
C HIS A 89 4.23 -10.26 -5.99
N PHE A 90 3.39 -9.54 -6.74
CA PHE A 90 2.97 -9.93 -8.08
C PHE A 90 4.15 -10.00 -9.05
N ALA A 91 5.01 -8.97 -9.07
CA ALA A 91 6.20 -8.94 -9.92
C ALA A 91 7.14 -10.13 -9.66
N ARG A 92 7.30 -10.52 -8.39
CA ARG A 92 8.14 -11.68 -8.00
C ARG A 92 7.48 -13.02 -8.29
N SER A 93 6.16 -13.07 -8.47
CA SER A 93 5.39 -14.31 -8.64
C SER A 93 5.10 -14.66 -10.11
N GLN A 94 5.57 -13.85 -11.07
CA GLN A 94 5.39 -14.14 -12.48
C GLN A 94 6.17 -15.40 -12.89
N LYS A 95 5.44 -16.47 -13.23
CA LYS A 95 6.02 -17.70 -13.76
C LYS A 95 6.14 -17.59 -15.27
N ASN A 96 7.34 -17.85 -15.80
CA ASN A 96 7.57 -17.96 -17.22
C ASN A 96 7.22 -19.38 -17.69
N TYR A 97 6.28 -19.52 -18.62
CA TYR A 97 5.90 -20.79 -19.23
C TYR A 97 6.42 -20.83 -20.67
N PRO A 98 7.60 -21.41 -20.92
CA PRO A 98 8.09 -21.56 -22.27
C PRO A 98 7.21 -22.55 -23.04
N TYR A 99 6.75 -22.14 -24.23
CA TYR A 99 6.09 -23.05 -25.15
C TYR A 99 7.13 -24.00 -25.74
N VAL A 100 6.98 -25.29 -25.48
CA VAL A 100 7.75 -26.34 -26.14
C VAL A 100 6.88 -26.89 -27.25
N ALA A 101 7.31 -26.69 -28.49
CA ALA A 101 6.69 -27.35 -29.63
C ALA A 101 6.97 -28.85 -29.52
N LEU A 102 5.94 -29.63 -29.18
CA LEU A 102 5.99 -31.08 -29.24
C LEU A 102 5.85 -31.49 -30.70
N ASP A 103 6.73 -32.37 -31.17
CA ASP A 103 6.71 -32.87 -32.54
C ASP A 103 5.60 -33.92 -32.67
N GLU A 104 4.38 -33.46 -32.95
CA GLU A 104 3.15 -34.27 -33.02
C GLU A 104 3.19 -35.33 -34.13
N TRP A 105 4.19 -35.26 -35.02
CA TRP A 105 4.25 -36.02 -36.26
C TRP A 105 5.33 -37.12 -36.26
N LYS A 106 6.05 -37.32 -35.15
CA LYS A 106 7.16 -38.28 -35.07
C LYS A 106 6.78 -39.75 -34.80
N SER A 107 5.52 -40.12 -35.00
CA SER A 107 5.07 -41.51 -34.92
C SER A 107 4.14 -41.85 -36.09
N ARG A 108 4.74 -42.20 -37.23
CA ARG A 108 4.20 -43.20 -38.16
C ARG A 108 5.34 -43.97 -38.80
#